data_AF-A0A972MDQ6-F1
#
_entry.id   AF-A0A972MDQ6-F1
#
_cell.length_a   1.000
_cell.length_b   1.000
_cell.length_c   1.000
_cell.angle_alpha   90.00
_cell.angle_beta   90.00
_cell.angle_gamma   90.00
#
_symmetry.space_group_name_H-M   'P 1'
#
loop_
_entity.id
_entity.type
_entity.pdbx_description
1 polymer ?
#
loop_
_entity_poly.entity_id
_entity_poly.type
_entity_poly.pdbx_seq_one_letter_code
_entity_poly.pdbx_strand_id
1 'polypeptide(L)'
;DRFHQLNKEIRNRDLFKSFVVSDYYFTKSLIFSRNTLSEDEYALYRRIFDIIYTSLPKPDLYVYLYLDTYHLIKNIKKRGRDYEKDIKPEYLEKIQNGYFEYMKQHRNEFKFLIIDTNKIDFVKNKTDYNKLKDVIFNKEYDIGINRVIL
;
A
#
# COMPACT_ATOMS: atom_id res chain seq x y z
N ASP A 1 0.05 -15.04 -9.55
CA ASP A 1 -1.27 -15.09 -8.85
C ASP A 1 -1.89 -13.73 -8.55
N ARG A 2 -1.29 -12.89 -7.69
CA ARG A 2 -1.88 -11.57 -7.31
C ARG A 2 -2.16 -10.64 -8.49
N PHE A 3 -1.30 -10.64 -9.51
CA PHE A 3 -1.54 -9.90 -10.76
C PHE A 3 -2.79 -10.38 -11.52
N HIS A 4 -3.02 -11.70 -11.59
CA HIS A 4 -4.21 -12.25 -12.23
C HIS A 4 -5.48 -11.93 -11.43
N GLN A 5 -5.40 -11.95 -10.10
CA GLN A 5 -6.50 -11.53 -9.23
C GLN A 5 -6.86 -10.06 -9.48
N LEU A 6 -5.87 -9.17 -9.45
CA LEU A 6 -6.05 -7.74 -9.70
C LEU A 6 -6.67 -7.49 -11.09
N ASN A 7 -6.14 -8.15 -12.13
CA ASN A 7 -6.69 -8.05 -13.47
C ASN A 7 -8.13 -8.55 -13.57
N LYS A 8 -8.48 -9.64 -12.86
CA LYS A 8 -9.84 -10.16 -12.86
C LYS A 8 -10.82 -9.18 -12.19
N GLU A 9 -10.44 -8.60 -11.06
CA GLU A 9 -11.25 -7.61 -10.34
C GLU A 9 -11.40 -6.29 -11.13
N ILE A 10 -10.35 -5.87 -11.83
CA ILE A 10 -10.34 -4.65 -12.66
C ILE A 10 -11.12 -4.83 -13.96
N ARG A 11 -10.98 -5.98 -14.63
CA ARG A 11 -11.58 -6.23 -15.96
C ARG A 11 -13.05 -6.64 -15.86
N ASN A 12 -13.44 -7.33 -14.78
CA ASN A 12 -14.84 -7.53 -14.45
C ASN A 12 -15.39 -6.26 -13.79
N ARG A 13 -15.44 -5.16 -14.56
CA ARG A 13 -16.21 -3.98 -14.18
C ARG A 13 -17.68 -4.39 -14.14
N ASP A 14 -18.11 -4.80 -12.96
CA ASP A 14 -19.52 -4.91 -12.63
C ASP A 14 -20.13 -3.53 -12.90
N LEU A 15 -21.05 -3.43 -13.87
CA LEU A 15 -21.65 -2.15 -14.30
C LEU A 15 -22.28 -1.37 -13.13
N PHE A 16 -22.52 -2.04 -12.01
CA PHE A 16 -23.15 -1.51 -10.81
C PHE A 16 -22.18 -1.10 -9.69
N LYS A 17 -20.86 -1.28 -9.85
CA LYS A 17 -19.86 -0.86 -8.84
C LYS A 17 -19.19 0.46 -9.25
N SER A 18 -19.36 1.48 -8.42
CA SER A 18 -18.84 2.84 -8.66
C SER A 18 -17.34 3.00 -8.38
N PHE A 19 -16.72 2.09 -7.62
CA PHE A 19 -15.29 2.09 -7.32
C PHE A 19 -14.78 0.70 -6.92
N VAL A 20 -13.46 0.52 -6.89
CA VAL A 20 -12.78 -0.71 -6.46
C VAL A 20 -11.76 -0.37 -5.38
N VAL A 21 -11.74 -1.15 -4.31
CA VAL A 21 -10.71 -1.09 -3.25
C VAL A 21 -9.87 -2.36 -3.34
N SER A 22 -8.55 -2.22 -3.37
CA SER A 22 -7.63 -3.36 -3.39
C SER A 22 -6.58 -3.23 -2.28
N ASP A 23 -6.31 -4.33 -1.59
CA ASP A 23 -5.22 -4.47 -0.60
C ASP A 23 -3.83 -4.60 -1.26
N TYR A 24 -3.82 -4.79 -2.57
CA TYR A 24 -2.64 -5.02 -3.39
C TYR A 24 -2.74 -4.24 -4.70
N TYR A 25 -1.72 -3.43 -4.96
CA TYR A 25 -1.46 -2.89 -6.29
C TYR A 25 -0.04 -3.29 -6.70
N PHE A 26 0.18 -3.45 -8.01
CA PHE A 26 1.39 -4.08 -8.54
C PHE A 26 2.69 -3.39 -8.07
N THR A 27 2.66 -2.07 -7.87
CA THR A 27 3.75 -1.28 -7.26
C THR A 27 4.26 -1.84 -5.93
N LYS A 28 3.39 -2.46 -5.13
CA LYS A 28 3.79 -3.10 -3.87
C LYS A 28 4.88 -4.14 -4.10
N SER A 29 4.76 -4.97 -5.13
CA SER A 29 5.79 -5.97 -5.41
C SER A 29 7.11 -5.35 -5.88
N LEU A 30 7.08 -4.21 -6.58
CA LEU A 30 8.30 -3.49 -6.94
C LEU A 30 9.06 -2.94 -5.71
N ILE A 31 8.33 -2.39 -4.73
CA ILE A 31 8.94 -1.87 -3.50
C ILE A 31 9.58 -3.00 -2.68
N PHE A 32 8.90 -4.15 -2.61
CA PHE A 32 9.41 -5.32 -1.89
C PHE A 32 10.59 -5.97 -2.61
N SER A 33 10.51 -6.12 -3.94
CA SER A 33 11.56 -6.77 -4.73
C SER A 33 12.89 -6.03 -4.65
N ARG A 34 12.87 -4.70 -4.62
CA ARG A 34 14.08 -3.87 -4.41
C ARG A 34 14.83 -4.20 -3.12
N ASN A 35 14.13 -4.73 -2.11
CA ASN A 35 14.72 -5.05 -0.82
C ASN A 35 15.14 -6.52 -0.68
N THR A 36 14.67 -7.40 -1.57
CA THR A 36 14.87 -8.86 -1.46
C THR A 36 15.70 -9.44 -2.59
N LEU A 37 15.74 -8.80 -3.76
CA LEU A 37 16.47 -9.26 -4.93
C LEU A 37 17.87 -8.64 -4.99
N SER A 38 18.80 -9.36 -5.61
CA SER A 38 20.08 -8.77 -6.04
C SER A 38 19.85 -7.71 -7.13
N GLU A 39 20.85 -6.87 -7.38
CA GLU A 39 20.74 -5.80 -8.38
C GLU A 39 20.38 -6.33 -9.78
N ASP A 40 21.00 -7.42 -10.23
CA ASP A 40 20.72 -8.02 -11.55
C ASP A 40 19.30 -8.58 -11.65
N GLU A 41 18.86 -9.28 -10.61
CA GLU A 41 17.49 -9.82 -10.51
C GLU A 41 16.46 -8.69 -10.43
N TYR A 42 16.76 -7.63 -9.68
CA TYR A 42 15.91 -6.46 -9.58
C TYR A 42 15.80 -5.72 -10.91
N ALA A 43 16.91 -5.57 -11.65
CA ALA A 43 16.90 -4.96 -12.98
C ALA A 43 16.03 -5.75 -13.97
N LEU A 44 16.12 -7.08 -13.94
CA LEU A 44 15.25 -7.95 -14.74
C LEU A 44 13.78 -7.82 -14.31
N TYR A 45 13.52 -7.89 -13.00
CA TYR A 45 12.19 -7.71 -12.44
C TYR A 45 11.58 -6.36 -12.86
N ARG A 46 12.37 -5.29 -12.84
CA ARG A 46 11.94 -3.94 -13.19
C ARG A 46 11.48 -3.85 -14.65
N ARG A 47 12.21 -4.47 -15.58
CA ARG A 47 11.83 -4.48 -17.01
C ARG A 47 10.47 -5.17 -17.21
N ILE A 48 10.27 -6.32 -16.57
CA ILE A 48 8.98 -7.03 -16.60
C ILE A 48 7.89 -6.18 -15.96
N PHE A 49 8.22 -5.51 -14.85
CA PHE A 49 7.30 -4.64 -14.16
C PHE A 49 6.80 -3.50 -15.06
N ASP A 50 7.70 -2.81 -15.75
CA ASP A 50 7.36 -1.66 -16.59
C ASP A 50 6.45 -2.08 -17.78
N ILE A 51 6.68 -3.26 -18.39
CA ILE A 51 5.82 -3.82 -19.43
C ILE A 51 4.40 -4.04 -18.90
N ILE A 52 4.28 -4.66 -17.72
CA ILE A 52 2.98 -4.98 -17.13
C ILE A 52 2.27 -3.70 -16.68
N TYR A 53 3.01 -2.77 -16.06
CA TYR A 53 2.47 -1.57 -15.44
C TYR A 53 1.75 -0.68 -16.46
N THR A 54 2.23 -0.55 -17.70
CA THR A 54 1.56 0.26 -18.74
C THR A 54 0.16 -0.23 -19.08
N SER A 55 -0.10 -1.53 -18.92
CA SER A 55 -1.41 -2.14 -19.20
C SER A 55 -2.40 -2.09 -18.03
N LEU A 56 -1.93 -1.70 -16.83
CA LEU A 56 -2.75 -1.64 -15.63
C LEU A 56 -3.37 -0.25 -15.45
N PRO A 57 -4.67 -0.15 -15.10
CA PRO A 57 -5.26 1.13 -14.77
C PRO A 57 -4.63 1.66 -13.50
N LYS A 58 -4.50 2.99 -13.45
CA LYS A 58 -3.88 3.66 -12.31
C LYS A 58 -4.92 3.91 -11.22
N PRO A 59 -4.57 3.77 -9.94
CA PRO A 59 -5.44 4.15 -8.85
C PRO A 59 -5.71 5.66 -8.84
N ASP A 60 -6.95 6.05 -8.56
CA ASP A 60 -7.31 7.45 -8.34
C ASP A 60 -6.80 7.98 -6.99
N LEU A 61 -6.65 7.09 -6.00
CA LEU A 61 -6.16 7.39 -4.66
C LEU A 61 -5.35 6.23 -4.10
N TYR A 62 -4.15 6.52 -3.60
CA TYR A 62 -3.36 5.61 -2.78
C TYR A 62 -3.58 5.93 -1.30
N VAL A 63 -3.99 4.94 -0.50
CA VAL A 63 -4.10 5.08 0.95
C VAL A 63 -2.99 4.31 1.63
N TYR A 64 -2.16 5.01 2.42
CA TYR A 64 -1.10 4.42 3.23
C TYR A 64 -1.40 4.62 4.70
N LEU A 65 -1.66 3.52 5.40
CA LEU A 65 -1.86 3.52 6.85
C LEU A 65 -0.48 3.47 7.53
N TYR A 66 -0.01 4.63 7.97
CA TYR A 66 1.25 4.75 8.69
C TYR A 66 1.07 4.24 10.12
N LEU A 67 2.01 3.39 10.51
CA LEU A 67 2.16 2.84 11.85
C LEU A 67 3.65 2.66 12.08
N ASP A 68 4.16 3.02 13.25
CA ASP A 68 5.58 2.86 13.54
C ASP A 68 6.01 1.38 13.54
N THR A 69 7.31 1.15 13.32
CA THR A 69 7.89 -0.19 13.24
C THR A 69 7.63 -1.03 14.49
N TYR A 70 7.61 -0.39 15.66
CA TYR A 70 7.37 -1.06 16.93
C TYR A 70 5.97 -1.68 16.99
N HIS A 71 4.94 -0.91 16.65
CA HIS A 71 3.56 -1.36 16.58
C HIS A 71 3.34 -2.34 15.42
N LEU A 72 4.01 -2.17 14.28
CA LEU A 72 3.97 -3.12 13.16
C LEU A 72 4.46 -4.52 13.58
N ILE A 73 5.59 -4.61 14.28
CA ILE A 73 6.12 -5.89 14.79
C ILE A 73 5.15 -6.53 15.77
N LYS A 74 4.55 -5.74 16.66
CA LYS A 74 3.53 -6.24 17.59
C LYS A 74 2.35 -6.86 16.84
N ASN A 75 1.89 -6.22 15.76
CA ASN A 75 0.82 -6.74 14.91
C ASN A 75 1.23 -8.01 14.16
N ILE A 76 2.45 -8.08 13.63
CA ILE A 76 2.98 -9.29 12.97
C ILE A 76 3.04 -10.46 13.95
N LYS A 77 3.60 -10.24 15.15
CA LYS A 77 3.68 -11.25 16.21
C LYS A 77 2.29 -11.74 16.63
N LYS A 78 1.33 -10.82 16.81
CA LYS A 78 -0.06 -11.16 17.14
C LYS A 78 -0.74 -11.98 16.06
N ARG A 79 -0.40 -11.76 14.78
CA ARG A 79 -0.94 -12.51 13.64
C ARG A 79 -0.40 -13.94 13.56
N GLY A 80 0.81 -14.19 14.07
CA GLY A 80 1.33 -15.53 14.31
C GLY A 80 1.62 -16.37 13.06
N ARG A 81 1.91 -15.75 11.92
CA ARG A 81 2.29 -16.48 10.70
C ARG A 81 3.72 -16.99 10.81
N ASP A 82 3.92 -18.28 10.58
CA ASP A 82 5.22 -18.93 10.76
C ASP A 82 6.34 -18.30 9.92
N TYR A 83 6.04 -17.95 8.67
CA TYR A 83 7.01 -17.36 7.74
C TYR A 83 7.34 -15.88 8.03
N GLU A 84 6.66 -15.24 8.98
CA GLU A 84 6.91 -13.84 9.36
C GLU A 84 7.71 -13.72 10.66
N LYS A 85 8.06 -14.83 11.31
CA LYS A 85 8.69 -14.87 12.64
C LYS A 85 10.05 -14.16 12.69
N ASP A 86 10.82 -14.23 11.61
CA ASP A 86 12.18 -13.68 11.54
C ASP A 86 12.25 -12.28 10.92
N ILE A 87 11.09 -11.62 10.72
CA ILE A 87 11.07 -10.25 10.20
C ILE A 87 11.71 -9.30 11.20
N LYS A 88 12.83 -8.71 10.79
CA LYS A 88 13.56 -7.73 11.60
C LYS A 88 12.98 -6.32 11.45
N PRO A 89 13.07 -5.46 12.49
CA PRO A 89 12.62 -4.06 12.42
C PRO A 89 13.21 -3.30 11.23
N GLU A 90 14.51 -3.48 10.95
CA GLU A 90 15.23 -2.75 9.92
C GLU A 90 14.70 -3.06 8.52
N TYR A 91 14.19 -4.29 8.32
CA TYR A 91 13.53 -4.66 7.06
C TYR A 91 12.23 -3.88 6.86
N LEU A 92 11.41 -3.74 7.91
CA LEU A 92 10.17 -2.97 7.85
C LEU A 92 10.43 -1.49 7.60
N GLU A 93 11.47 -0.93 8.21
CA GLU A 93 11.90 0.46 7.96
C GLU A 93 12.31 0.68 6.51
N LYS A 94 13.08 -0.25 5.92
CA LYS A 94 13.44 -0.19 4.50
C LYS A 94 12.22 -0.22 3.59
N ILE A 95 11.24 -1.07 3.89
CA ILE A 95 9.98 -1.14 3.13
C ILE A 95 9.21 0.18 3.26
N GLN A 96 9.07 0.72 4.46
CA GLN A 96 8.40 2.01 4.70
C GLN A 96 9.10 3.15 3.94
N ASN A 97 10.44 3.20 3.98
CA ASN A 97 11.21 4.16 3.21
C ASN A 97 10.98 3.98 1.70
N GLY A 98 10.93 2.74 1.21
CA GLY A 98 10.62 2.45 -0.19
C GLY A 98 9.24 2.96 -0.63
N TYR A 99 8.22 2.86 0.24
CA TYR A 99 6.92 3.48 0.00
C TYR A 99 7.00 5.00 -0.06
N PHE A 100 7.66 5.65 0.90
CA PHE A 100 7.79 7.10 0.89
C PHE A 100 8.58 7.63 -0.31
N GLU A 101 9.64 6.94 -0.73
CA GLU A 101 10.38 7.29 -1.94
C GLU A 101 9.51 7.14 -3.19
N TYR A 102 8.72 6.07 -3.30
CA TYR A 102 7.78 5.92 -4.41
C TYR A 102 6.76 7.08 -4.47
N MET A 103 6.18 7.45 -3.32
CA MET A 103 5.22 8.55 -3.23
C MET A 103 5.85 9.88 -3.60
N LYS A 104 7.09 10.14 -3.14
CA LYS A 104 7.84 11.36 -3.49
C LYS A 104 8.12 11.46 -4.98
N GLN A 105 8.51 10.34 -5.61
CA GLN A 105 8.82 10.27 -7.04
C GLN A 105 7.59 10.54 -7.91
N HIS A 106 6.42 10.03 -7.52
CA HIS A 106 5.19 10.14 -8.32
C HIS A 106 4.21 11.19 -7.76
N ARG A 107 4.68 12.12 -6.93
CA ARG A 107 3.84 13.11 -6.24
C ARG A 107 3.08 14.03 -7.22
N ASN A 108 3.57 14.21 -8.43
CA ASN A 108 2.93 15.05 -9.44
C ASN A 108 1.94 14.26 -10.32
N GLU A 109 1.83 12.94 -10.12
CA GLU A 109 1.03 12.03 -10.95
C GLU A 109 -0.18 11.48 -10.20
N PHE A 110 -0.04 11.21 -8.90
CA PHE A 110 -1.07 10.53 -8.11
C PHE A 110 -1.44 11.29 -6.85
N LYS A 111 -2.64 10.97 -6.35
CA LYS A 111 -3.12 11.37 -5.03
C LYS A 111 -2.67 10.32 -4.01
N PHE A 112 -1.86 10.73 -3.06
CA PHE A 112 -1.46 9.90 -1.92
C PHE A 112 -2.10 10.44 -0.65
N LEU A 113 -2.73 9.56 0.11
CA LEU A 113 -3.27 9.84 1.44
C LEU A 113 -2.51 8.99 2.45
N ILE A 114 -1.68 9.64 3.26
CA ILE A 114 -0.97 9.03 4.38
C ILE A 114 -1.78 9.31 5.65
N ILE A 115 -2.21 8.25 6.32
CA ILE A 115 -2.99 8.33 7.56
C ILE A 115 -2.12 7.78 8.68
N ASP A 116 -1.72 8.63 9.62
CA ASP A 116 -1.10 8.17 10.86
C ASP A 116 -2.16 7.48 11.72
N THR A 117 -1.92 6.21 12.02
CA THR A 117 -2.83 5.34 12.78
C THR A 117 -2.25 4.92 14.13
N ASN A 118 -1.15 5.51 14.58
CA ASN A 118 -0.47 5.12 15.82
C ASN A 118 -1.32 5.31 17.08
N LYS A 119 -2.29 6.25 17.06
CA LYS A 119 -3.11 6.60 18.23
C LYS A 119 -4.53 6.03 18.20
N ILE A 120 -4.86 5.22 17.20
CA ILE A 120 -6.21 4.64 17.06
C ILE A 120 -6.16 3.12 16.95
N ASP A 121 -7.25 2.46 17.34
CA ASP A 121 -7.44 1.02 17.11
C ASP A 121 -8.71 0.80 16.28
N PHE A 122 -8.61 1.04 14.97
CA PHE A 122 -9.74 0.84 14.04
C PHE A 122 -10.15 -0.64 13.87
N VAL A 123 -9.44 -1.58 14.50
CA VAL A 123 -9.80 -3.01 14.48
C VAL A 123 -10.76 -3.32 15.63
N LYS A 124 -10.52 -2.77 16.83
CA LYS A 124 -11.36 -3.01 18.01
C LYS A 124 -12.35 -1.89 18.32
N ASN A 125 -12.09 -0.68 17.85
CA ASN A 125 -12.89 0.50 18.13
C ASN A 125 -13.68 0.92 16.87
N LYS A 126 -15.00 0.77 16.94
CA LYS A 126 -15.90 1.14 15.84
C LYS A 126 -15.89 2.64 15.55
N THR A 127 -15.68 3.48 16.56
CA THR A 127 -15.58 4.93 16.38
C THR A 127 -14.35 5.30 15.57
N ASP A 128 -13.21 4.66 15.85
CA ASP A 128 -11.96 4.88 15.10
C ASP A 128 -12.05 4.34 13.67
N TYR A 129 -12.71 3.19 13.49
CA TYR A 129 -13.03 2.66 12.16
C TYR A 129 -13.87 3.64 11.34
N ASN A 130 -14.90 4.24 11.93
CA ASN A 130 -15.74 5.22 11.25
C ASN A 130 -14.97 6.50 10.90
N LYS A 131 -14.09 6.99 11.78
CA LYS A 131 -13.19 8.11 11.47
C LYS A 131 -12.29 7.79 10.28
N LEU A 132 -11.68 6.60 10.26
CA LEU A 132 -10.83 6.16 9.16
C LEU A 132 -11.60 6.12 7.84
N LYS A 133 -12.82 5.57 7.84
CA LYS A 133 -13.69 5.55 6.66
C LYS A 133 -14.05 6.94 6.17
N ASP A 134 -14.42 7.84 7.09
CA ASP A 134 -14.79 9.21 6.75
C ASP A 134 -13.64 9.94 6.05
N VAL A 135 -12.43 9.79 6.59
CA VAL A 135 -11.21 10.31 5.97
C VAL A 135 -11.00 9.75 4.56
N ILE A 136 -11.18 8.45 4.34
CA ILE A 136 -10.91 7.83 3.03
C ILE A 136 -11.98 8.16 1.99
N PHE A 137 -13.26 8.17 2.37
CA PHE A 137 -14.37 8.17 1.40
C PHE A 137 -15.17 9.47 1.31
N ASN A 138 -15.14 10.32 2.34
CA ASN A 138 -15.98 11.53 2.39
C ASN A 138 -15.17 12.83 2.22
N LYS A 139 -13.90 12.71 1.82
CA LYS A 139 -13.00 13.85 1.59
C LYS A 139 -12.40 13.77 0.19
N GLU A 140 -12.15 14.93 -0.38
CA GLU A 140 -11.40 15.05 -1.62
C GLU A 140 -9.95 15.37 -1.34
N TYR A 141 -9.08 14.90 -2.23
CA TYR A 141 -7.64 15.06 -2.13
C TYR A 141 -7.08 15.56 -3.46
N ASP A 142 -6.10 16.44 -3.35
CA ASP A 142 -5.34 16.93 -4.48
C ASP A 142 -4.23 15.95 -4.87
N ILE A 143 -3.74 16.09 -6.10
CA ILE A 143 -2.52 15.40 -6.56
C ILE A 143 -1.37 15.81 -5.63
N GLY A 144 -0.60 14.81 -5.19
CA GLY A 144 0.44 15.02 -4.19
C GLY A 144 0.25 14.17 -2.94
N ILE A 145 1.02 14.54 -1.91
CA ILE A 145 1.05 13.82 -0.63
C ILE A 145 0.19 14.58 0.37
N ASN A 146 -0.95 13.97 0.72
CA ASN A 146 -1.89 14.43 1.71
C ASN A 146 -1.66 13.65 3.01
N ARG A 147 -1.65 14.35 4.16
CA ARG A 147 -1.38 13.72 5.47
C ARG A 147 -2.51 13.99 6.43
N VAL A 148 -2.95 12.95 7.14
CA VAL A 148 -3.95 13.03 8.21
C VAL A 148 -3.42 12.26 9.42
N ILE A 149 -3.64 12.79 10.61
CA ILE A 149 -3.34 12.10 11.87
C ILE A 149 -4.66 11.76 12.53
N LEU A 150 -4.84 10.49 12.88
CA LEU A 150 -6.02 10.00 13.61
C LEU A 150 -5.67 9.58 15.03
#